data_AF-A0A4Z0C1Y4-F1
#
_entry.id   AF-A0A4Z0C1Y4-F1
#
_cell.length_a   1.000
_cell.length_b   1.000
_cell.length_c   1.000
_cell.angle_alpha   90.00
_cell.angle_beta   90.00
_cell.angle_gamma   90.00
#
_symmetry.space_group_name_H-M   'P 1'
#
loop_
_entity.id
_entity.type
_entity.pdbx_description
1 polymer ?
#
loop_
_entity_poly.entity_id
_entity_poly.type
_entity_poly.pdbx_seq_one_letter_code
_entity_poly.pdbx_strand_id
1 'polypeptide(L)'
;MNTPMTTRRNLVTLVQILARMERSSVPVDADQYRSVIEHLKDELLGHPHDAGLEALLAAVPEFAELYENLQYEYAGLCRSPLEAGVRAEQAARAAIAAAARKDTPTA
;
A
#
# COMPACT_ATOMS: atom_id res chain seq x y z
N MET A 1 11.39 -23.49 -7.67
CA MET A 1 9.92 -23.30 -7.74
C MET A 1 9.42 -23.37 -6.31
N ASN A 2 9.21 -22.22 -5.66
CA ASN A 2 8.86 -22.18 -4.25
C ASN A 2 7.36 -22.48 -4.10
N THR A 3 7.00 -23.36 -3.17
CA THR A 3 5.62 -23.77 -2.92
C THR A 3 4.83 -22.62 -2.29
N PRO A 4 3.54 -22.41 -2.60
CA PRO A 4 2.77 -21.23 -2.14
C PRO A 4 2.78 -20.96 -0.63
N MET A 5 2.84 -22.02 0.19
CA MET A 5 2.93 -21.89 1.66
C MET A 5 4.29 -21.38 2.13
N THR A 6 5.37 -21.76 1.44
CA THR A 6 6.73 -21.30 1.73
C THR A 6 6.85 -19.83 1.39
N THR A 7 6.33 -19.43 0.22
CA THR A 7 6.28 -18.03 -0.23
C THR A 7 5.61 -17.14 0.82
N ARG A 8 4.42 -17.54 1.28
CA ARG A 8 3.68 -16.80 2.31
C ARG A 8 4.44 -16.66 3.64
N ARG A 9 5.11 -17.72 4.10
CA ARG A 9 5.91 -17.67 5.34
C ARG A 9 7.12 -16.75 5.21
N ASN A 10 7.77 -16.75 4.05
CA ASN A 10 8.91 -15.89 3.77
C ASN A 10 8.48 -14.42 3.85
N LEU A 11 7.39 -14.06 3.17
CA LEU A 11 6.86 -12.70 3.19
C LEU A 11 6.55 -12.22 4.60
N VAL A 12 5.84 -13.01 5.41
CA VAL A 12 5.53 -12.67 6.80
C VAL A 12 6.81 -12.42 7.62
N THR A 13 7.82 -13.27 7.45
CA THR A 13 9.09 -13.16 8.18
C THR A 13 9.81 -11.86 7.81
N LEU A 14 9.88 -11.55 6.52
CA LEU A 14 10.54 -10.34 6.03
C LEU A 14 9.82 -9.06 6.48
N VAL A 15 8.48 -9.07 6.47
CA VAL A 15 7.66 -7.97 6.98
C VAL A 15 7.94 -7.72 8.47
N GLN A 16 8.09 -8.78 9.27
CA GLN A 16 8.45 -8.65 10.68
C GLN A 16 9.88 -8.11 10.89
N ILE A 17 10.82 -8.50 10.03
CA ILE A 17 12.19 -7.98 10.05
C ILE A 17 12.18 -6.48 9.72
N LEU A 18 11.48 -6.06 8.66
CA LEU A 18 11.31 -4.65 8.30
C LEU A 18 10.73 -3.85 9.47
N ALA A 19 9.59 -4.30 10.03
CA ALA A 19 8.94 -3.61 11.15
C ALA A 19 9.83 -3.53 12.40
N ARG A 20 10.76 -4.46 12.58
CA ARG A 20 11.75 -4.41 13.68
C ARG A 20 12.85 -3.39 13.39
N MET A 21 13.31 -3.32 12.15
CA MET A 21 14.36 -2.39 11.72
C MET A 21 13.88 -0.94 11.80
N GLU A 22 12.66 -0.67 11.33
CA GLU A 22 12.02 0.66 11.39
C GLU A 22 11.79 1.17 12.82
N ARG A 23 11.52 0.26 13.76
CA ARG A 23 11.35 0.59 15.18
C ARG A 23 12.65 0.53 15.99
N SER A 24 13.78 0.27 15.35
CA SER A 24 15.07 0.14 16.04
C SER A 24 15.53 1.49 16.59
N SER A 25 15.93 1.52 17.87
CA SER A 25 16.58 2.67 18.48
C SER A 25 18.09 2.74 18.21
N VAL A 26 18.65 1.69 17.60
CA VAL A 26 20.05 1.61 17.17
C VAL A 26 20.10 1.77 15.65
N PRO A 27 21.07 2.51 15.10
CA PRO A 27 21.23 2.62 13.65
C PRO A 27 21.31 1.24 13.01
N VAL A 28 20.46 1.03 11.99
CA VAL A 28 20.50 -0.19 11.19
C VAL A 28 21.48 0.03 10.03
N ASP A 29 22.27 -1.01 9.74
CA ASP A 29 23.19 -0.98 8.60
C ASP A 29 22.42 -0.80 7.29
N ALA A 30 22.93 0.07 6.42
CA ALA A 30 22.24 0.45 5.19
C ALA A 30 22.20 -0.69 4.16
N ASP A 31 23.24 -1.51 4.10
CA ASP A 31 23.30 -2.64 3.17
C ASP A 31 22.36 -3.76 3.65
N GLN A 32 22.29 -3.98 4.97
CA GLN A 32 21.28 -4.86 5.56
C GLN A 32 19.86 -4.40 5.23
N TYR A 33 19.57 -3.11 5.38
CA TYR A 33 18.26 -2.56 5.06
C TYR A 33 17.90 -2.74 3.60
N ARG A 34 18.83 -2.40 2.70
CA ARG A 34 18.66 -2.59 1.26
C ARG A 34 18.37 -4.05 0.91
N SER A 35 19.12 -5.00 1.48
CA SER A 35 18.94 -6.42 1.20
C SER A 35 17.55 -6.93 1.60
N VAL A 36 17.02 -6.48 2.76
CA VAL A 36 15.66 -6.83 3.19
C VAL A 36 14.61 -6.27 2.24
N ILE A 37 14.76 -5.02 1.81
CA ILE A 37 13.83 -4.39 0.87
C ILE A 37 13.85 -5.08 -0.50
N GLU A 38 15.03 -5.42 -1.02
CA GLU A 38 15.15 -6.15 -2.29
C GLU A 38 14.46 -7.51 -2.22
N HIS A 39 14.67 -8.26 -1.14
CA HIS A 39 14.03 -9.56 -0.99
C HIS A 39 12.51 -9.46 -0.78
N LEU A 40 12.03 -8.43 -0.06
CA LEU A 40 10.61 -8.13 0.06
C LEU A 40 9.97 -7.85 -1.31
N LYS A 41 10.65 -7.06 -2.15
CA LYS A 41 10.16 -6.73 -3.50
C LYS A 41 9.99 -7.98 -4.35
N ASP A 42 11.00 -8.85 -4.37
CA ASP A 42 10.98 -10.08 -5.17
C ASP A 42 9.86 -11.01 -4.71
N GLU A 43 9.71 -11.17 -3.39
CA GLU A 43 8.67 -12.03 -2.81
C GLU A 43 7.27 -11.48 -3.08
N LEU A 44 7.10 -10.15 -3.03
CA LEU A 44 5.85 -9.47 -3.28
C LEU A 44 5.41 -9.55 -4.75
N LEU A 45 6.36 -9.40 -5.71
CA LEU A 45 6.06 -9.52 -7.14
C LEU A 45 5.52 -10.90 -7.51
N GLY A 46 5.93 -11.95 -6.78
CA GLY A 46 5.43 -13.31 -6.94
C GLY A 46 4.20 -13.64 -6.09
N HIS A 47 3.74 -12.73 -5.22
CA HIS A 47 2.66 -13.01 -4.27
C HIS A 47 1.29 -12.66 -4.87
N PRO A 48 0.29 -13.56 -4.78
CA PRO A 48 -1.07 -13.21 -5.18
C PRO A 48 -1.62 -12.12 -4.26
N HIS A 49 -2.37 -11.18 -4.83
CA HIS A 49 -3.11 -10.18 -4.07
C HIS A 49 -4.33 -10.82 -3.41
N ASP A 50 -4.12 -11.46 -2.26
CA ASP A 50 -5.13 -12.19 -1.51
C ASP A 50 -5.45 -11.53 -0.16
N ALA A 51 -6.45 -12.07 0.56
CA ALA A 51 -6.83 -11.56 1.87
C ALA A 51 -5.71 -11.63 2.93
N GLY A 52 -4.74 -12.53 2.74
CA GLY A 52 -3.57 -12.63 3.61
C GLY A 52 -2.60 -11.48 3.40
N LEU A 53 -2.36 -11.10 2.14
CA LEU A 53 -1.58 -9.91 1.81
C LEU A 53 -2.24 -8.64 2.37
N GLU A 54 -3.56 -8.48 2.16
CA GLU A 54 -4.31 -7.34 2.71
C GLU A 54 -4.23 -7.26 4.23
N ALA A 55 -4.31 -8.40 4.93
CA ALA A 55 -4.18 -8.42 6.38
C ALA A 55 -2.78 -7.97 6.84
N LEU A 56 -1.71 -8.37 6.14
CA LEU A 56 -0.35 -7.92 6.45
C LEU A 56 -0.18 -6.42 6.19
N LEU A 57 -0.69 -5.95 5.05
CA LEU A 57 -0.71 -4.56 4.64
C LEU A 57 -1.50 -3.67 5.63
N ALA A 58 -2.55 -4.18 6.26
CA ALA A 58 -3.29 -3.47 7.30
C ALA A 58 -2.58 -3.48 8.66
N ALA A 59 -1.80 -4.53 8.95
CA ALA A 59 -1.16 -4.73 10.24
C ALA A 59 0.20 -4.00 10.38
N VAL A 60 0.91 -3.78 9.28
CA VAL A 60 2.29 -3.25 9.28
C VAL A 60 2.39 -2.00 8.38
N PRO A 61 2.35 -0.79 8.95
CA PRO A 61 2.37 0.46 8.18
C PRO A 61 3.59 0.63 7.29
N GLU A 62 4.77 0.20 7.74
CA GLU A 62 6.01 0.37 6.98
C GLU A 62 6.03 -0.53 5.73
N PHE A 63 5.36 -1.67 5.81
CA PHE A 63 5.13 -2.54 4.67
C PHE A 63 4.03 -2.00 3.73
N ALA A 64 3.01 -1.36 4.28
CA ALA A 64 2.00 -0.64 3.51
C ALA A 64 2.62 0.44 2.62
N GLU A 65 3.48 1.27 3.19
CA GLU A 65 4.17 2.35 2.50
C GLU A 65 5.11 1.80 1.40
N LEU A 66 5.85 0.72 1.69
CA LEU A 66 6.67 0.05 0.68
C LEU A 66 5.81 -0.44 -0.50
N TYR A 67 4.69 -1.10 -0.22
CA TYR A 67 3.77 -1.59 -1.24
C TYR A 67 3.22 -0.45 -2.11
N GLU A 68 2.76 0.63 -1.48
CA GLU A 68 2.27 1.84 -2.17
C GLU A 68 3.33 2.43 -3.10
N ASN A 69 4.56 2.58 -2.60
CA ASN A 69 5.67 3.11 -3.40
C ASN A 69 5.99 2.22 -4.61
N LEU A 70 5.89 0.90 -4.46
CA LEU A 70 6.11 -0.05 -5.57
C LEU A 70 4.99 0.00 -6.62
N GLN A 71 3.76 0.28 -6.20
CA GLN A 71 2.60 0.35 -7.08
C GLN A 71 2.28 1.79 -7.52
N TYR A 72 3.14 2.76 -7.22
CA TYR A 72 2.89 4.17 -7.45
C TYR A 72 2.53 4.48 -8.91
N GLU A 73 3.20 3.84 -9.85
CA GLU A 73 2.94 4.01 -11.29
C GLU A 73 1.52 3.57 -11.69
N TYR A 74 0.93 2.62 -10.97
CA TYR A 74 -0.37 2.01 -11.30
C TYR A 74 -1.53 2.61 -10.49
N ALA A 75 -1.33 2.87 -9.20
CA ALA A 75 -2.38 3.25 -8.26
C ALA A 75 -2.08 4.53 -7.47
N GLY A 76 -0.94 5.19 -7.72
CA GLY A 76 -0.44 6.24 -6.85
C GLY A 76 -0.21 5.72 -5.43
N LEU A 77 -0.43 6.58 -4.42
CA LEU A 77 -0.34 6.20 -3.00
C LEU A 77 -1.65 5.65 -2.43
N CYS A 78 -2.63 5.31 -3.28
CA CYS A 78 -3.93 4.84 -2.83
C CYS A 78 -4.00 3.31 -2.85
N ARG A 79 -4.08 2.68 -1.67
CA ARG A 79 -4.49 1.27 -1.54
C ARG A 79 -6.00 1.07 -1.46
N SER A 80 -6.77 2.15 -1.35
CA SER A 80 -8.23 2.08 -1.36
C SER A 80 -8.72 1.58 -2.73
N PRO A 81 -9.80 0.78 -2.79
CA PRO A 81 -10.36 0.33 -4.06
C PRO A 81 -10.58 1.52 -5.00
N LEU A 82 -9.98 1.47 -6.19
CA LEU A 82 -10.08 2.55 -7.19
C LEU A 82 -11.54 2.96 -7.41
N GLU A 83 -12.46 2.01 -7.45
CA GLU A 83 -13.89 2.27 -7.58
C GLU A 83 -14.46 3.15 -6.46
N ALA A 84 -14.06 2.93 -5.21
CA ALA A 84 -14.53 3.73 -4.09
C ALA A 84 -14.00 5.17 -4.19
N GLY A 85 -12.73 5.33 -4.60
CA GLY A 85 -12.13 6.64 -4.86
C GLY A 85 -12.84 7.39 -6.00
N VAL A 86 -13.05 6.72 -7.13
CA VAL A 86 -13.76 7.29 -8.29
C VAL A 86 -15.20 7.68 -7.92
N ARG A 87 -15.92 6.83 -7.18
CA ARG A 87 -17.28 7.17 -6.70
C ARG A 87 -17.28 8.38 -5.78
N ALA A 88 -16.33 8.46 -4.85
CA ALA A 88 -16.19 9.60 -3.95
C ALA A 88 -15.90 10.90 -4.72
N GLU A 89 -15.00 10.83 -5.71
CA GLU A 89 -14.68 11.98 -6.56
C GLU A 89 -15.89 12.45 -7.38
N GLN A 90 -16.62 11.52 -8.02
CA GLN A 90 -17.83 11.83 -8.78
C GLN A 90 -18.90 12.48 -7.89
N ALA A 91 -19.11 11.95 -6.68
CA ALA A 91 -20.04 12.51 -5.71
C ALA A 91 -19.63 13.92 -5.27
N ALA A 92 -18.35 14.14 -5.00
CA ALA A 92 -17.82 15.46 -4.63
C ALA A 92 -18.02 16.48 -5.77
N ARG A 93 -17.69 16.11 -7.01
CA ARG A 93 -17.90 16.96 -8.20
C ARG A 93 -19.38 17.32 -8.36
N ALA A 94 -20.28 16.37 -8.18
CA ALA A 94 -21.73 16.61 -8.27
C ALA A 94 -22.23 17.58 -7.19
N ALA A 95 -21.75 17.43 -5.95
CA ALA A 95 -22.09 18.31 -4.84
C ALA A 95 -21.60 19.75 -5.07
N ILE A 96 -20.35 19.92 -5.51
CA ILE A 96 -19.78 21.23 -5.86
C ILE A 96 -20.59 21.89 -6.97
N ALA A 97 -20.91 21.17 -8.04
CA ALA A 97 -21.70 21.70 -9.15
C ALA A 97 -23.11 22.10 -8.70
N ALA A 98 -23.74 21.36 -7.77
CA ALA A 98 -25.04 21.70 -7.23
C ALA A 98 -25.01 22.97 -6.38
N ALA A 99 -23.99 23.14 -5.55
CA ALA A 99 -23.78 24.36 -4.77
C ALA A 99 -23.55 25.58 -5.68
N ALA A 100 -22.66 25.45 -6.67
CA ALA A 100 -22.36 26.53 -7.62
C ALA A 100 -23.60 27.01 -8.40
N ARG A 101 -24.51 26.11 -8.78
CA ARG A 101 -25.78 26.50 -9.44
C ARG A 101 -26.76 27.23 -8.52
N LYS A 102 -26.66 27.01 -7.20
CA LYS A 102 -27.54 27.62 -6.21
C LYS A 102 -27.12 29.06 -5.87
N ASP A 103 -25.85 29.38 -6.09
CA ASP A 103 -25.27 30.70 -5.83
C ASP A 103 -25.37 31.66 -7.02
N THR A 104 -25.72 31.19 -8.22
CA THR A 104 -26.05 32.06 -9.37
C THR A 104 -27.43 32.68 -9.15
N PRO A 105 -27.55 33.98 -8.83
CA PRO A 105 -28.84 34.61 -8.69
C PRO A 105 -29.46 34.72 -10.09
N THR A 106 -30.66 34.17 -10.26
CA THR A 106 -31.49 34.48 -11.42
C THR A 106 -31.79 35.98 -11.38
N ALA A 107 -31.16 36.74 -12.28
CA ALA A 107 -31.52 38.13 -12.58
C ALA A 107 -32.70 38.17 -13.55
#